data_AF-A0A0M0KJ13-F1
#
_entry.id   AF-A0A0M0KJ13-F1
#
_cell.length_a   1.000
_cell.length_b   1.000
_cell.length_c   1.000
_cell.angle_alpha   90.00
_cell.angle_beta   90.00
_cell.angle_gamma   90.00
#
_symmetry.space_group_name_H-M   'P 1'
#
loop_
_entity.id
_entity.type
_entity.pdbx_description
1 polymer ?
#
loop_
_entity_poly.entity_id
_entity_poly.type
_entity_poly.pdbx_seq_one_letter_code
_entity_poly.pdbx_strand_id
1 'polypeptide(L)' 'MEQVIQTFKRRDGEKRIPVLRLEIDYELMTLHDAMLAEDINAMRKTKRRLEKLRLELLQLEA' A
#
# COMPACT_ATOMS: atom_id res chain seq x y z
N MET A 1 19.34 21.48 -4.99
CA MET A 1 19.35 20.29 -4.10
C MET A 1 18.77 19.12 -4.88
N GLU A 2 19.55 18.52 -5.78
CA GLU A 2 19.03 17.58 -6.81
C GLU A 2 19.90 16.31 -6.97
N GLN A 3 20.61 15.92 -5.90
CA GLN A 3 21.57 14.79 -5.98
C GLN A 3 21.33 13.71 -4.92
N VAL A 4 20.29 13.83 -4.09
CA VAL A 4 19.98 12.85 -3.03
C VAL A 4 18.96 11.78 -3.43
N ILE A 5 18.28 11.94 -4.57
CA ILE A 5 17.19 11.05 -4.98
C ILE A 5 17.72 9.73 -5.59
N GLN A 6 18.98 9.70 -6.04
CA GLN A 6 19.52 8.55 -6.78
C GLN A 6 20.17 7.48 -5.89
N THR A 7 20.55 7.79 -4.65
CA THR A 7 21.13 6.82 -3.69
C THR A 7 20.09 6.14 -2.78
N PHE A 8 18.92 6.75 -2.59
CA PHE A 8 17.82 6.14 -1.81
C PHE A 8 17.21 4.91 -2.50
N LYS A 9 17.15 4.89 -3.85
CA LYS A 9 16.58 3.78 -4.63
C LYS A 9 17.17 2.38 -4.36
N ARG A 10 18.39 2.25 -3.83
CA ARG A 10 19.00 0.93 -3.53
C ARG A 10 18.76 0.43 -2.09
N ARG A 11 18.37 1.31 -1.16
CA ARG A 11 17.98 0.93 0.22
C ARG A 11 16.46 1.02 0.45
N ASP A 12 15.75 1.70 -0.44
CA ASP A 12 14.30 1.82 -0.38
C ASP A 12 13.60 0.48 -0.64
N GLY A 13 14.07 -0.37 -1.56
CA GLY A 13 13.42 -1.67 -1.84
C GLY A 13 13.21 -2.55 -0.60
N GLU A 14 14.24 -2.74 0.23
CA GLU A 14 14.17 -3.52 1.47
C GLU A 14 13.30 -2.85 2.56
N LYS A 15 13.21 -1.52 2.57
CA LYS A 15 12.36 -0.77 3.53
C LYS A 15 10.95 -0.53 3.03
N ARG A 16 10.71 -0.62 1.72
CA ARG A 16 9.41 -0.37 1.10
C ARG A 16 8.47 -1.53 1.34
N ILE A 17 8.95 -2.77 1.25
CA ILE A 17 8.15 -3.97 1.55
C ILE A 17 7.47 -3.90 2.93
N PRO A 18 8.17 -3.63 4.06
CA PRO A 18 7.50 -3.52 5.36
C PRO A 18 6.57 -2.30 5.48
N VAL A 19 6.89 -1.18 4.82
CA VAL A 19 6.00 0.00 4.76
C VAL A 19 4.74 -0.30 3.96
N LEU A 20 4.86 -1.00 2.84
CA LEU A 20 3.75 -1.39 1.99
C LEU A 20 2.81 -2.36 2.70
N ARG A 21 3.38 -3.28 3.50
CA ARG A 21 2.61 -4.17 4.38
C ARG A 21 1.81 -3.36 5.40
N LEU A 22 2.43 -2.38 6.05
CA LEU A 22 1.72 -1.45 6.95
C LEU A 22 0.60 -0.67 6.25
N GLU A 23 0.82 -0.20 5.02
CA GLU A 23 -0.21 0.47 4.21
C GLU A 23 -1.37 -0.48 3.87
N ILE A 24 -1.07 -1.74 3.55
CA ILE A 24 -2.07 -2.80 3.33
C ILE A 24 -2.87 -3.07 4.60
N ASP A 25 -2.21 -3.23 5.76
CA ASP A 25 -2.86 -3.44 7.05
C ASP A 25 -3.81 -2.27 7.41
N TYR A 26 -3.39 -1.03 7.15
CA TYR A 26 -4.22 0.15 7.35
C TYR A 26 -5.44 0.19 6.40
N GLU A 27 -5.25 -0.11 5.12
CA GLU A 27 -6.34 -0.13 4.14
C GLU A 27 -7.31 -1.30 4.43
N LEU A 28 -6.83 -2.42 4.95
CA LEU A 28 -7.66 -3.53 5.46
C LEU A 28 -8.49 -3.11 6.68
N MET A 29 -7.91 -2.37 7.61
CA MET A 29 -8.66 -1.80 8.75
C MET A 29 -9.74 -0.83 8.27
N THR A 30 -9.43 0.00 7.27
CA THR A 30 -10.39 0.91 6.63
C THR A 30 -11.50 0.13 5.89
N LEU A 31 -11.15 -0.98 5.23
CA LEU A 31 -12.15 -1.86 4.61
C LEU A 31 -13.06 -2.50 5.66
N HIS A 32 -12.51 -2.94 6.79
CA HIS A 32 -13.30 -3.50 7.88
C HIS A 32 -14.31 -2.49 8.44
N ASP A 33 -13.88 -1.25 8.69
CA ASP A 33 -14.76 -0.17 9.13
C ASP A 33 -15.85 0.13 8.08
N ALA A 34 -15.48 0.21 6.80
CA ALA A 34 -16.44 0.37 5.71
C ALA A 34 -17.44 -0.79 5.60
N MET A 35 -17.03 -2.02 5.93
CA MET A 35 -17.91 -3.18 5.98
C MET A 35 -18.88 -3.09 7.17
N LEU A 36 -18.42 -2.64 8.33
CA LEU A 36 -19.27 -2.40 9.50
C LEU A 36 -20.29 -1.29 9.27
N ALA A 37 -19.89 -0.23 8.56
CA ALA A 37 -20.75 0.88 8.18
C ALA A 37 -21.64 0.56 6.95
N GLU A 38 -21.53 -0.64 6.37
CA GLU A 38 -22.20 -1.07 5.14
C GLU A 38 -21.99 -0.09 3.95
N ASP A 39 -20.91 0.69 3.96
CA ASP A 39 -20.60 1.67 2.92
C ASP A 39 -19.98 0.98 1.70
N ILE A 40 -20.85 0.60 0.76
CA ILE A 40 -20.50 -0.06 -0.50
C ILE A 40 -19.51 0.77 -1.33
N ASN A 41 -19.58 2.11 -1.27
CA ASN A 41 -18.66 2.97 -2.01
C ASN A 41 -17.27 2.97 -1.39
N ALA A 42 -17.19 3.09 -0.06
CA ALA A 42 -15.94 3.00 0.67
C ALA A 42 -15.29 1.62 0.49
N MET A 43 -16.07 0.54 0.59
CA MET A 43 -15.61 -0.83 0.32
C MET A 43 -15.04 -1.00 -1.10
N ARG A 44 -15.66 -0.41 -2.12
CA ARG A 44 -15.14 -0.49 -3.50
C ARG A 44 -13.84 0.29 -3.65
N LYS A 45 -13.73 1.46 -3.01
CA LYS A 45 -12.52 2.30 -3.06
C LYS A 45 -11.34 1.64 -2.35
N THR A 46 -11.54 1.13 -1.13
CA THR A 46 -10.51 0.44 -0.35
C THR A 46 -10.04 -0.82 -1.07
N LYS A 47 -10.95 -1.64 -1.62
CA LYS A 47 -10.59 -2.82 -2.45
C LYS A 47 -9.73 -2.47 -3.66
N ARG A 48 -10.06 -1.38 -4.40
CA ARG A 48 -9.24 -0.91 -5.52
C ARG A 48 -7.85 -0.45 -5.08
N ARG A 49 -7.72 0.17 -3.90
CA ARG A 49 -6.42 0.58 -3.35
C ARG A 49 -5.59 -0.62 -2.92
N LEU A 50 -6.20 -1.59 -2.23
CA LEU A 50 -5.55 -2.86 -1.86
C LEU A 50 -5.02 -3.62 -3.09
N GLU A 51 -5.75 -3.61 -4.20
CA GLU A 51 -5.29 -4.24 -5.44
C GLU A 51 -4.01 -3.57 -5.99
N LYS A 52 -3.95 -2.23 -5.96
CA LYS A 52 -2.76 -1.49 -6.38
C LYS A 52 -1.57 -1.76 -5.47
N LEU A 53 -1.79 -1.73 -4.14
CA LEU A 53 -0.75 -2.04 -3.16
C LEU A 53 -0.24 -3.47 -3.35
N ARG A 54 -1.12 -4.44 -3.57
CA ARG A 54 -0.72 -5.83 -3.85
C ARG A 54 0.12 -5.96 -5.12
N LEU A 55 -0.23 -5.25 -6.20
CA LEU A 55 0.55 -5.23 -7.44
C LEU A 55 1.92 -4.57 -7.25
N GLU A 56 2.01 -3.53 -6.43
CA GLU A 56 3.29 -2.89 -6.07
C GLU A 56 4.15 -3.85 -5.22
N LEU A 57 3.56 -4.57 -4.27
CA LEU A 57 4.26 -5.58 -3.47
C LEU A 57 4.85 -6.69 -4.35
N LEU A 58 4.05 -7.26 -5.25
CA LEU A 58 4.48 -8.32 -6.16
C LEU A 58 5.62 -7.87 -7.09
N GLN A 59 5.63 -6.60 -7.52
CA GLN A 59 6.72 -6.06 -8.32
C GLN A 59 8.02 -5.85 -7.53
N LEU A 60 7.92 -5.62 -6.23
CA LEU A 60 9.07 -5.45 -5.34
C LEU A 60 9.61 -6.78 -4.81
N GLU A 61 8.77 -7.82 -4.76
CA GLU A 61 9.18 -9.19 -4.39
C GLU A 61 9.73 -10.02 -5.57
N ALA A 62 9.53 -9.57 -6.82
CA ALA A 62 9.92 -10.27 -8.06
C ALA A 62 11.38 -10.06 -8.48
#